data_AF-A0A7S3Y0P9-F1
#
_entry.id   AF-A0A7S3Y0P9-F1
#
_cell.length_a   1.000
_cell.length_b   1.000
_cell.length_c   1.000
_cell.angle_alpha   90.00
_cell.angle_beta   90.00
_cell.angle_gamma   90.00
#
_symmetry.space_group_name_H-M   'P 1'
#
loop_
_entity.id
_entity.type
_entity.pdbx_description
1 polymer ?
#
loop_
_entity_poly.entity_id
_entity_poly.type
_entity_poly.pdbx_seq_one_letter_code
_entity_poly.pdbx_strand_id
1 'polypeptide(L)'
;GEEEEEDEGSSGDELVEDGVDMEEEEDEDGDEKPAKKKKAGSEKGGKALKFRLPGTATEMPYVFDCPMSMEELLDLFEKHATSVEDVCTIIDRIIKCHNVKLAAGNREKMHNFYGLLLRRVAALGHARAVGGRAARGADKELDFLAGAVVGLTRQLPAGAAPLWGRWLREQQRALGKRLRDHALGGAASCWPGAGELLLLRLLFRCWPATDRRHPVATPALLLLGQCLAQCPVVGAGDAAAGTFCAALLAEGCAE
;
A
#
# COMPACT_ATOMS: atom_id res chain seq x y z
N GLY A 1 -15.67 -28.19 -58.78
CA GLY A 1 -14.95 -28.45 -57.53
C GLY A 1 -13.79 -27.51 -57.52
N GLU A 2 -13.62 -26.83 -56.39
CA GLU A 2 -12.33 -26.30 -55.87
C GLU A 2 -11.69 -25.19 -56.73
N GLU A 3 -11.23 -24.04 -56.24
CA GLU A 3 -10.94 -23.54 -54.89
C GLU A 3 -10.85 -22.00 -54.98
N GLU A 4 -11.14 -21.34 -53.85
CA GLU A 4 -10.93 -19.90 -53.60
C GLU A 4 -9.50 -19.61 -53.09
N GLU A 5 -9.21 -18.32 -52.91
CA GLU A 5 -8.17 -17.72 -52.02
C GLU A 5 -6.77 -17.48 -52.60
N GLU A 6 -6.04 -16.39 -52.30
CA GLU A 6 -6.27 -15.17 -51.52
C GLU A 6 -5.17 -14.14 -51.90
N ASP A 7 -5.47 -12.85 -51.72
CA ASP A 7 -4.67 -11.68 -52.10
C ASP A 7 -3.65 -11.30 -51.01
N GLU A 8 -2.41 -11.02 -51.41
CA GLU A 8 -1.29 -10.66 -50.55
C GLU A 8 -1.34 -9.16 -50.17
N GLY A 9 -1.58 -8.88 -48.88
CA GLY A 9 -1.46 -7.54 -48.30
C GLY A 9 -0.50 -7.51 -47.11
N SER A 10 0.81 -7.51 -47.36
CA SER A 10 1.86 -7.30 -46.36
C SER A 10 2.10 -5.79 -46.16
N SER A 11 1.71 -5.25 -45.00
CA SER A 11 2.10 -3.90 -44.58
C SER A 11 2.90 -4.00 -43.29
N GLY A 12 4.18 -3.63 -43.40
CA GLY A 12 5.19 -3.70 -42.35
C GLY A 12 4.89 -2.81 -41.15
N ASP A 13 5.20 -3.38 -39.99
CA ASP A 13 5.16 -2.83 -38.64
C ASP A 13 6.41 -1.96 -38.41
N GLU A 14 6.24 -0.65 -38.18
CA GLU A 14 7.31 0.23 -37.69
C GLU A 14 7.10 0.45 -36.18
N LEU A 15 7.86 -0.30 -35.38
CA LEU A 15 7.98 -0.13 -33.94
C LEU A 15 8.99 0.99 -33.65
N VAL A 16 8.50 2.15 -33.21
CA VAL A 16 9.32 3.19 -32.57
C VAL A 16 9.44 2.91 -31.08
N GLU A 17 10.66 2.57 -30.66
CA GLU A 17 11.09 2.31 -29.30
C GLU A 17 11.53 3.64 -28.65
N ASP A 18 10.67 4.23 -27.82
CA ASP A 18 11.02 5.42 -27.03
C ASP A 18 11.74 5.01 -25.74
N GLY A 19 13.07 5.02 -25.81
CA GLY A 19 13.97 4.90 -24.67
C GLY A 19 14.03 6.24 -23.91
N VAL A 20 13.47 6.29 -22.71
CA VAL A 20 13.69 7.38 -21.77
C VAL A 20 14.94 7.10 -20.94
N ASP A 21 16.01 7.79 -21.31
CA ASP A 21 17.29 7.90 -20.61
C ASP A 21 17.08 8.68 -19.30
N MET A 22 17.52 8.10 -18.17
CA MET A 22 17.54 8.79 -16.88
C MET A 22 18.96 9.30 -16.66
N GLU A 23 19.15 10.60 -16.87
CA GLU A 23 20.39 11.29 -16.52
C GLU A 23 20.50 11.38 -14.98
N GLU A 24 21.59 10.80 -14.46
CA GLU A 24 22.05 10.94 -13.08
C GLU A 24 22.75 12.30 -12.94
N GLU A 25 22.30 13.15 -12.01
CA GLU A 25 23.07 14.35 -11.66
C GLU A 25 24.14 14.02 -10.61
N GLU A 26 25.38 14.28 -11.00
CA GLU A 26 26.58 14.22 -10.18
C GLU A 26 26.71 15.47 -9.30
N ASP A 27 26.91 15.25 -7.99
CA ASP A 27 27.27 16.29 -7.03
C ASP A 27 28.78 16.61 -7.10
N GLU A 28 29.14 17.81 -7.55
CA GLU A 28 30.42 18.47 -7.22
C GLU A 28 30.17 19.95 -6.89
N ASP A 29 30.52 20.38 -5.66
CA ASP A 29 31.45 21.51 -5.50
C ASP A 29 31.99 21.64 -4.06
N GLY A 30 33.33 21.57 -3.93
CA GLY A 30 34.15 22.74 -3.58
C GLY A 30 34.07 23.38 -2.20
N ASP A 31 35.14 23.18 -1.43
CA ASP A 31 35.56 23.81 -0.18
C ASP A 31 35.67 25.37 -0.24
N GLU A 32 35.38 26.07 0.87
CA GLU A 32 36.33 26.98 1.55
C GLU A 32 35.70 27.82 2.69
N LYS A 33 36.36 27.80 3.86
CA LYS A 33 36.19 28.76 4.98
C LYS A 33 37.10 29.98 4.76
N PRO A 34 36.79 31.17 5.31
CA PRO A 34 37.38 31.50 6.63
C PRO A 34 36.53 32.41 7.55
N ALA A 35 36.96 32.44 8.81
CA ALA A 35 36.34 33.03 10.00
C ALA A 35 36.33 34.57 10.09
N LYS A 36 35.40 35.13 10.89
CA LYS A 36 35.66 36.25 11.85
C LYS A 36 34.55 36.43 12.90
N LYS A 37 34.96 37.04 14.02
CA LYS A 37 34.40 37.07 15.38
C LYS A 37 33.47 38.27 15.68
N LYS A 38 32.59 38.07 16.70
CA LYS A 38 32.02 39.05 17.69
C LYS A 38 30.91 40.01 17.15
N LYS A 39 29.82 40.36 17.86
CA LYS A 39 29.58 40.54 19.31
C LYS A 39 28.06 40.66 19.61
N ALA A 40 27.66 40.15 20.79
CA ALA A 40 26.62 40.55 21.75
C ALA A 40 25.36 41.36 21.32
N GLY A 41 24.19 40.81 21.68
CA GLY A 41 22.93 41.52 21.93
C GLY A 41 21.99 40.60 22.71
N SER A 42 21.80 40.89 24.00
CA SER A 42 20.99 40.15 24.96
C SER A 42 19.54 40.59 24.91
N GLU A 43 18.57 39.67 24.96
CA GLU A 43 17.34 39.89 25.73
C GLU A 43 16.60 38.59 26.08
N LYS A 44 15.97 38.66 27.25
CA LYS A 44 15.55 37.57 28.14
C LYS A 44 14.16 37.01 27.78
N GLY A 45 13.96 35.73 28.07
CA GLY A 45 12.63 35.11 28.12
C GLY A 45 12.69 33.65 28.54
N GLY A 46 13.12 33.39 29.78
CA GLY A 46 13.23 32.02 30.31
C GLY A 46 11.96 31.50 30.99
N LYS A 47 11.79 30.18 30.85
CA LYS A 47 10.96 29.21 31.61
C LYS A 47 9.49 29.05 31.12
N ALA A 48 8.97 27.85 30.88
CA ALA A 48 9.30 26.56 31.51
C ALA A 48 9.16 25.36 30.55
N LEU A 49 10.23 24.55 30.43
CA LEU A 49 10.10 23.12 30.13
C LEU A 49 9.37 22.46 31.29
N LYS A 50 8.15 21.97 31.05
CA LYS A 50 7.48 21.03 31.95
C LYS A 50 7.90 19.63 31.57
N PHE A 51 8.84 19.08 32.34
CA PHE A 51 9.03 17.65 32.51
C PHE A 51 7.70 17.04 32.96
N ARG A 52 7.06 16.21 32.12
CA ARG A 52 5.85 15.47 32.50
C ARG A 52 6.24 14.10 33.02
N LEU A 53 5.85 13.81 34.26
CA LEU A 53 5.92 12.47 34.85
C LEU A 53 5.01 11.49 34.08
N PRO A 54 5.33 10.19 34.08
CA PRO A 54 4.53 9.16 33.42
C PRO A 54 3.31 8.79 34.27
N GLY A 55 2.17 8.62 33.62
CA GLY A 55 0.97 8.02 34.22
C GLY A 55 -0.18 8.99 34.52
N THR A 56 -0.79 9.55 33.48
CA THR A 56 -2.23 9.84 33.45
C THR A 56 -2.70 9.65 32.02
N ALA A 57 -3.88 9.07 31.81
CA ALA A 57 -4.49 8.93 30.48
C ALA A 57 -4.57 10.32 29.84
N THR A 58 -3.62 10.62 28.97
CA THR A 58 -3.58 11.86 28.21
C THR A 58 -4.76 11.83 27.26
N GLU A 59 -5.73 12.73 27.49
CA GLU A 59 -6.83 12.97 26.57
C GLU A 59 -6.31 13.00 25.12
N MET A 60 -6.94 12.19 24.26
CA MET A 60 -6.49 11.99 22.89
C MET A 60 -6.51 13.32 22.13
N PRO A 61 -5.36 13.81 21.60
CA PRO A 61 -5.29 15.05 20.84
C PRO A 61 -6.24 15.05 19.66
N TYR A 62 -6.90 16.18 19.39
CA TYR A 62 -7.77 16.30 18.22
C TYR A 62 -6.97 16.38 16.91
N VAL A 63 -5.80 17.02 16.95
CA VAL A 63 -4.90 17.17 15.80
C VAL A 63 -3.68 16.28 16.02
N PHE A 64 -3.39 15.46 15.02
CA PHE A 64 -2.18 14.66 14.91
C PHE A 64 -1.40 15.12 13.70
N ASP A 65 -0.08 15.09 13.78
CA ASP A 65 0.76 15.18 12.60
C ASP A 65 0.60 13.92 11.74
N CYS A 66 0.75 14.06 10.42
CA CYS A 66 0.66 12.91 9.51
C CYS A 66 1.94 12.07 9.64
N PRO A 67 1.83 10.78 10.04
CA PRO A 67 2.99 9.92 10.13
C PRO A 67 3.54 9.62 8.74
N MET A 68 4.87 9.54 8.63
CA MET A 68 5.60 9.31 7.39
C MET A 68 6.19 7.90 7.31
N SER A 69 6.21 7.18 8.44
CA SER A 69 6.69 5.79 8.54
C SER A 69 5.70 4.91 9.30
N MET A 70 5.84 3.59 9.13
CA MET A 70 5.03 2.63 9.90
C MET A 70 5.38 2.68 11.38
N GLU A 71 6.65 2.91 11.71
CA GLU A 71 7.14 3.04 13.08
C GLU A 71 6.46 4.22 13.79
N GLU A 72 6.43 5.40 13.16
CA GLU A 72 5.72 6.57 13.70
C GLU A 72 4.23 6.34 13.91
N LEU A 73 3.58 5.61 12.99
CA LEU A 73 2.16 5.27 13.09
C LEU A 73 1.89 4.35 14.28
N LEU A 74 2.73 3.32 14.47
CA LEU A 74 2.62 2.39 15.60
C LEU A 74 2.92 3.09 16.93
N ASP A 75 3.95 3.93 16.97
CA ASP A 75 4.29 4.80 18.10
C ASP A 75 3.10 5.66 18.54
N LEU A 76 2.35 6.19 17.57
CA LEU A 76 1.17 7.01 17.84
C LEU A 76 0.05 6.18 18.49
N PHE A 77 -0.15 4.94 18.01
CA PHE A 77 -1.10 4.01 18.61
C PHE A 77 -0.67 3.61 20.01
N GLU A 78 0.60 3.30 20.24
CA GLU A 78 1.09 2.94 21.58
C GLU A 78 0.95 4.09 22.59
N LYS A 79 1.14 5.33 22.14
CA LYS A 79 1.04 6.51 23.01
C LYS A 79 -0.40 6.91 23.33
N HIS A 80 -1.34 6.70 22.41
CA HIS A 80 -2.68 7.30 22.50
C HIS A 80 -3.85 6.33 22.39
N ALA A 81 -3.64 5.08 21.99
CA ALA A 81 -4.71 4.09 21.84
C ALA A 81 -4.68 3.05 22.96
N THR A 82 -5.83 2.88 23.62
CA THR A 82 -6.06 1.81 24.60
C THR A 82 -6.99 0.72 24.05
N SER A 83 -7.74 1.06 23.01
CA SER A 83 -8.71 0.22 22.33
C SER A 83 -8.57 0.31 20.80
N VAL A 84 -9.22 -0.59 20.07
CA VAL A 84 -9.24 -0.54 18.60
C VAL A 84 -10.05 0.66 18.11
N GLU A 85 -11.08 1.04 18.86
CA GLU A 85 -11.87 2.25 18.61
C GLU A 85 -11.01 3.51 18.67
N ASP A 86 -10.04 3.56 19.59
CA ASP A 86 -9.06 4.65 19.66
C ASP A 86 -8.16 4.67 18.42
N VAL A 87 -7.66 3.52 17.98
CA VAL A 87 -6.85 3.39 16.75
C VAL A 87 -7.62 3.93 15.55
N CYS A 88 -8.87 3.52 15.38
CA CYS A 88 -9.73 3.99 14.30
C CYS A 88 -9.95 5.51 14.39
N THR A 89 -10.14 6.04 15.59
CA THR A 89 -10.33 7.48 15.83
C THR A 89 -9.08 8.28 15.48
N ILE A 90 -7.88 7.78 15.80
CA ILE A 90 -6.61 8.42 15.45
C ILE A 90 -6.47 8.49 13.92
N ILE A 91 -6.72 7.38 13.21
CA ILE A 91 -6.64 7.34 11.74
C ILE A 91 -7.67 8.30 11.12
N ASP A 92 -8.91 8.30 11.61
CA ASP A 92 -9.98 9.22 11.15
C ASP A 92 -9.58 10.69 11.32
N ARG A 93 -9.01 11.04 12.48
CA ARG A 93 -8.52 12.40 12.75
C ARG A 93 -7.37 12.79 11.83
N ILE A 94 -6.40 11.90 11.59
CA ILE A 94 -5.30 12.17 10.65
C ILE A 94 -5.86 12.47 9.25
N ILE A 95 -6.78 11.63 8.74
CA ILE A 95 -7.40 11.81 7.42
C ILE A 95 -8.17 13.13 7.34
N LYS A 96 -8.92 13.48 8.38
CA LYS A 96 -9.71 14.72 8.42
C LYS A 96 -8.83 15.96 8.50
N CYS A 97 -7.83 15.97 9.38
CA CYS A 97 -6.90 17.09 9.55
C CYS A 97 -6.03 17.34 8.32
N HIS A 98 -5.74 16.29 7.53
CA HIS A 98 -4.92 16.36 6.34
C HIS A 98 -5.72 16.13 5.05
N ASN A 99 -7.00 16.48 5.03
CA ASN A 99 -7.79 16.34 3.81
C ASN A 99 -7.13 17.10 2.64
N VAL A 100 -7.13 16.49 1.45
CA VAL A 100 -6.52 17.02 0.22
C VAL A 100 -7.11 18.39 -0.18
N LYS A 101 -8.35 18.67 0.23
CA LYS A 101 -9.04 19.94 -0.05
C LYS A 101 -8.62 21.09 0.89
N LEU A 102 -7.93 20.82 2.00
CA LEU A 102 -7.59 21.84 2.99
C LEU A 102 -6.32 22.62 2.63
N ALA A 103 -5.29 21.96 2.12
CA ALA A 103 -4.03 22.59 1.74
C ALA A 103 -3.30 21.76 0.67
N ALA A 104 -2.59 22.42 -0.26
CA ALA A 104 -1.89 21.75 -1.35
C ALA A 104 -0.86 20.71 -0.87
N GLY A 105 -0.12 21.01 0.20
CA GLY A 105 0.87 20.09 0.80
C GLY A 105 0.26 18.84 1.45
N ASN A 106 -1.06 18.80 1.68
CA ASN A 106 -1.70 17.61 2.26
C ASN A 106 -1.80 16.46 1.26
N ARG A 107 -1.75 16.74 -0.05
CA ARG A 107 -1.85 15.70 -1.08
C ARG A 107 -0.72 14.68 -0.97
N GLU A 108 0.51 15.16 -0.77
CA GLU A 108 1.70 14.32 -0.61
C GLU A 108 1.65 13.54 0.71
N LYS A 109 1.30 14.20 1.80
CA LYS A 109 1.10 13.55 3.11
C LYS A 109 0.09 12.41 3.02
N MET A 110 -1.06 12.64 2.39
CA MET A 110 -2.09 11.61 2.20
C MET A 110 -1.68 10.52 1.23
N HIS A 111 -0.85 10.80 0.22
CA HIS A 111 -0.25 9.76 -0.61
C HIS A 111 0.63 8.82 0.22
N ASN A 112 1.52 9.36 1.04
CA ASN A 112 2.39 8.56 1.90
C ASN A 112 1.59 7.77 2.94
N PHE A 113 0.63 8.44 3.59
CA PHE A 113 -0.26 7.83 4.58
C PHE A 113 -1.09 6.70 3.98
N TYR A 114 -1.59 6.86 2.75
CA TYR A 114 -2.30 5.80 2.03
C TYR A 114 -1.45 4.52 1.93
N GLY A 115 -0.15 4.65 1.62
CA GLY A 115 0.79 3.53 1.62
C GLY A 115 0.93 2.85 2.97
N LEU A 116 0.91 3.62 4.07
CA LEU A 116 0.93 3.08 5.44
C LEU A 116 -0.35 2.29 5.75
N LEU A 117 -1.52 2.80 5.33
CA LEU A 117 -2.78 2.08 5.52
C LEU A 117 -2.81 0.74 4.78
N LEU A 118 -2.31 0.68 3.53
CA LEU A 118 -2.21 -0.59 2.80
C LEU A 118 -1.31 -1.59 3.54
N ARG A 119 -0.16 -1.15 4.03
CA ARG A 119 0.75 -2.00 4.83
C ARG A 119 0.09 -2.47 6.12
N ARG A 120 -0.70 -1.61 6.78
CA ARG A 120 -1.43 -1.96 8.00
C ARG A 120 -2.50 -3.02 7.75
N VAL A 121 -3.27 -2.89 6.66
CA VAL A 121 -4.25 -3.90 6.24
C VAL A 121 -3.57 -5.25 6.00
N ALA A 122 -2.45 -5.28 5.28
CA ALA A 122 -1.68 -6.51 5.10
C ALA A 122 -1.22 -7.11 6.44
N ALA A 123 -0.62 -6.31 7.33
CA ALA A 123 -0.13 -6.78 8.61
C ALA A 123 -1.26 -7.37 9.49
N LEU A 124 -2.42 -6.71 9.55
CA LEU A 124 -3.59 -7.19 10.28
C LEU A 124 -4.16 -8.48 9.69
N GLY A 125 -4.19 -8.60 8.35
CA GLY A 125 -4.61 -9.83 7.67
C GLY A 125 -3.74 -11.03 8.02
N HIS A 126 -2.42 -10.83 8.05
CA HIS A 126 -1.48 -11.87 8.50
C HIS A 126 -1.66 -12.23 9.97
N ALA A 127 -1.76 -11.22 10.84
CA ALA A 127 -1.98 -11.42 12.27
C ALA A 127 -3.29 -12.18 12.53
N ARG A 128 -4.36 -11.86 11.78
CA ARG A 128 -5.64 -12.57 11.84
C ARG A 128 -5.52 -14.04 11.45
N ALA A 129 -4.77 -14.36 10.40
CA ALA A 129 -4.59 -15.73 9.94
C ALA A 129 -3.78 -16.60 10.92
N VAL A 130 -2.74 -16.03 11.53
CA VAL A 130 -1.93 -16.71 12.57
C VAL A 130 -2.71 -16.82 13.88
N GLY A 131 -3.57 -15.84 14.18
CA GLY A 131 -4.37 -15.78 15.39
C GLY A 131 -3.61 -15.24 16.61
N GLY A 132 -4.14 -15.52 17.80
CA GLY A 132 -3.54 -15.09 19.06
C GLY A 132 -3.88 -13.65 19.47
N ARG A 133 -3.07 -13.05 20.35
CA ARG A 133 -3.35 -11.71 20.91
C ARG A 133 -3.32 -10.61 19.84
N ALA A 134 -2.45 -10.74 18.83
CA ALA A 134 -2.31 -9.78 17.75
C ALA A 134 -3.54 -9.73 16.82
N ALA A 135 -4.36 -10.78 16.80
CA ALA A 135 -5.61 -10.83 16.03
C ALA A 135 -6.80 -10.17 16.75
N ARG A 136 -6.67 -9.81 18.03
CA ARG A 136 -7.80 -9.27 18.82
C ARG A 136 -8.23 -7.92 18.27
N GLY A 137 -9.49 -7.86 17.83
CA GLY A 137 -10.08 -6.65 17.27
C GLY A 137 -9.58 -6.28 15.88
N ALA A 138 -8.77 -7.14 15.24
CA ALA A 138 -8.30 -6.95 13.87
C ALA A 138 -9.48 -6.78 12.90
N ASP A 139 -10.60 -7.47 13.12
CA ASP A 139 -11.79 -7.36 12.26
C ASP A 139 -12.37 -5.95 12.22
N LYS A 140 -12.56 -5.33 13.40
CA LYS A 140 -13.06 -3.96 13.51
C LYS A 140 -12.11 -2.96 12.85
N GLU A 141 -10.81 -3.14 13.06
CA GLU A 141 -9.79 -2.26 12.47
C GLU A 141 -9.74 -2.44 10.94
N LEU A 142 -9.79 -3.68 10.45
CA LEU A 142 -9.82 -4.00 9.02
C LEU A 142 -11.06 -3.41 8.32
N ASP A 143 -12.25 -3.53 8.92
CA ASP A 143 -13.48 -2.95 8.38
C ASP A 143 -13.38 -1.42 8.28
N PHE A 144 -12.86 -0.77 9.32
CA PHE A 144 -12.62 0.68 9.30
C PHE A 144 -11.59 1.08 8.24
N LEU A 145 -10.45 0.37 8.18
CA LEU A 145 -9.38 0.63 7.22
C LEU A 145 -9.86 0.43 5.77
N ALA A 146 -10.69 -0.57 5.49
CA ALA A 146 -11.27 -0.77 4.17
C ALA A 146 -12.08 0.47 3.73
N GLY A 147 -12.93 0.99 4.61
CA GLY A 147 -13.66 2.24 4.37
C GLY A 147 -12.74 3.45 4.16
N ALA A 148 -11.71 3.59 4.99
CA ALA A 148 -10.75 4.67 4.89
C ALA A 148 -9.96 4.65 3.57
N VAL A 149 -9.48 3.47 3.15
CA VAL A 149 -8.74 3.27 1.90
C VAL A 149 -9.62 3.55 0.68
N VAL A 150 -10.85 3.06 0.65
CA VAL A 150 -11.80 3.38 -0.45
C VAL A 150 -12.08 4.88 -0.49
N GLY A 151 -12.32 5.49 0.68
CA GLY A 151 -12.58 6.92 0.80
C GLY A 151 -11.41 7.78 0.35
N LEU A 152 -10.17 7.40 0.67
CA LEU A 152 -8.96 8.09 0.22
C LEU A 152 -8.69 7.86 -1.27
N THR A 153 -8.94 6.66 -1.79
CA THR A 153 -8.81 6.38 -3.24
C THR A 153 -9.66 7.35 -4.06
N ARG A 154 -10.90 7.61 -3.63
CA ARG A 154 -11.80 8.58 -4.28
C ARG A 154 -11.29 10.03 -4.19
N GLN A 155 -10.55 10.38 -3.16
CA GLN A 155 -9.99 11.72 -2.98
C GLN A 155 -8.69 11.94 -3.77
N LEU A 156 -7.87 10.90 -3.94
CA LEU A 156 -6.58 10.96 -4.62
C LEU A 156 -6.34 9.79 -5.61
N PRO A 157 -7.19 9.59 -6.63
CA PRO A 157 -7.10 8.44 -7.52
C PRO A 157 -5.74 8.36 -8.24
N ALA A 158 -5.26 9.50 -8.77
CA ALA A 158 -3.95 9.59 -9.44
C ALA A 158 -2.76 9.29 -8.50
N GLY A 159 -2.91 9.54 -7.19
CA GLY A 159 -1.88 9.19 -6.20
C GLY A 159 -1.99 7.74 -5.73
N ALA A 160 -3.20 7.19 -5.64
CA ALA A 160 -3.43 5.83 -5.17
C ALA A 160 -3.07 4.77 -6.22
N ALA A 161 -3.35 5.01 -7.50
CA ALA A 161 -3.10 4.02 -8.56
C ALA A 161 -1.62 3.59 -8.67
N PRO A 162 -0.62 4.49 -8.63
CA PRO A 162 0.79 4.10 -8.62
C PRO A 162 1.19 3.26 -7.39
N LEU A 163 0.60 3.52 -6.22
CA LEU A 163 0.86 2.72 -5.01
C LEU A 163 0.38 1.28 -5.18
N TRP A 164 -0.83 1.09 -5.71
CA TRP A 164 -1.34 -0.24 -6.06
C TRP A 164 -0.50 -0.91 -7.15
N GLY A 165 -0.10 -0.18 -8.20
CA GLY A 165 0.75 -0.71 -9.26
C GLY A 165 2.12 -1.17 -8.74
N ARG A 166 2.76 -0.38 -7.85
CA ARG A 166 4.00 -0.79 -7.16
C ARG A 166 3.78 -2.04 -6.33
N TRP A 167 2.70 -2.09 -5.56
CA TRP A 167 2.38 -3.24 -4.72
C TRP A 167 2.13 -4.51 -5.56
N LEU A 168 1.36 -4.44 -6.64
CA LEU A 168 1.13 -5.57 -7.56
C LEU A 168 2.42 -6.08 -8.21
N ARG A 169 3.32 -5.19 -8.62
CA ARG A 169 4.64 -5.59 -9.14
C ARG A 169 5.46 -6.35 -8.10
N GLU A 170 5.40 -5.92 -6.84
CA GLU A 170 6.06 -6.63 -5.75
C GLU A 170 5.44 -8.01 -5.52
N GLN A 171 4.11 -8.11 -5.55
CA GLN A 171 3.41 -9.41 -5.44
C GLN A 171 3.76 -10.35 -6.59
N GLN A 172 3.88 -9.83 -7.82
CA GLN A 172 4.30 -10.60 -8.98
C GLN A 172 5.72 -11.16 -8.81
N ARG A 173 6.66 -10.34 -8.34
CA ARG A 173 8.04 -10.77 -8.04
C ARG A 173 8.08 -11.81 -6.93
N ALA A 174 7.32 -11.59 -5.86
CA ALA A 174 7.20 -12.51 -4.74
C ALA A 174 6.62 -13.87 -5.17
N LEU A 175 5.57 -13.88 -6.00
CA LEU A 175 5.01 -15.10 -6.59
C LEU A 175 6.07 -15.84 -7.41
N GLY A 176 6.76 -15.15 -8.32
CA GLY A 176 7.81 -15.75 -9.13
C GLY A 176 8.94 -16.35 -8.30
N LYS A 177 9.32 -15.69 -7.19
CA LYS A 177 10.29 -16.23 -6.23
C LYS A 177 9.77 -17.51 -5.56
N ARG A 178 8.56 -17.48 -5.00
CA ARG A 178 7.96 -18.64 -4.32
C ARG A 178 7.84 -19.85 -5.24
N LEU A 179 7.43 -19.65 -6.50
CA LEU A 179 7.35 -20.72 -7.50
C LEU A 179 8.72 -21.33 -7.81
N ARG A 180 9.76 -20.51 -7.96
CA ARG A 180 11.14 -21.00 -8.14
C ARG A 180 11.62 -21.78 -6.92
N ASP A 181 11.42 -21.23 -5.72
CA ASP A 181 11.83 -21.88 -4.47
C ASP A 181 11.11 -23.23 -4.30
N HIS A 182 9.82 -23.30 -4.65
CA HIS A 182 9.06 -24.55 -4.63
C HIS A 182 9.56 -25.58 -5.65
N ALA A 183 9.90 -25.15 -6.87
CA ALA A 183 10.49 -26.02 -7.88
C ALA A 183 11.83 -26.63 -7.44
N LEU A 184 12.57 -25.93 -6.55
CA LEU A 184 13.79 -26.42 -5.92
C LEU A 184 13.54 -27.27 -4.66
N GLY A 185 12.29 -27.65 -4.36
CA GLY A 185 11.91 -28.47 -3.21
C GLY A 185 11.54 -27.69 -1.95
N GLY A 186 11.32 -26.37 -2.05
CA GLY A 186 10.85 -25.55 -0.94
C GLY A 186 9.46 -25.95 -0.44
N ALA A 187 9.32 -26.09 0.88
CA ALA A 187 8.07 -26.49 1.53
C ALA A 187 7.07 -25.33 1.76
N ALA A 188 7.46 -24.09 1.49
CA ALA A 188 6.60 -22.93 1.68
C ALA A 188 5.48 -22.86 0.62
N SER A 189 4.30 -22.41 1.02
CA SER A 189 3.19 -22.21 0.09
C SER A 189 3.52 -21.15 -0.96
N CYS A 190 3.11 -21.42 -2.20
CA CYS A 190 3.21 -20.45 -3.29
C CYS A 190 2.05 -19.44 -3.31
N TRP A 191 0.99 -19.71 -2.55
CA TRP A 191 -0.23 -18.91 -2.56
C TRP A 191 -0.03 -17.57 -1.83
N PRO A 192 -0.77 -16.51 -2.22
CA PRO A 192 -0.79 -15.25 -1.47
C PRO A 192 -1.23 -15.47 -0.02
N GLY A 193 -0.63 -14.71 0.90
CA GLY A 193 -1.02 -14.75 2.30
C GLY A 193 -2.35 -14.04 2.54
N ALA A 194 -2.90 -14.19 3.75
CA ALA A 194 -4.20 -13.61 4.08
C ALA A 194 -4.22 -12.08 3.95
N GLY A 195 -3.11 -11.39 4.28
CA GLY A 195 -3.01 -9.94 4.11
C GLY A 195 -3.05 -9.51 2.64
N GLU A 196 -2.37 -10.23 1.76
CA GLU A 196 -2.40 -9.99 0.32
C GLU A 196 -3.79 -10.25 -0.27
N LEU A 197 -4.44 -11.34 0.14
CA LEU A 197 -5.79 -11.66 -0.32
C LEU A 197 -6.81 -10.58 0.09
N LEU A 198 -6.70 -10.05 1.32
CA LEU A 198 -7.55 -8.94 1.77
C LEU A 198 -7.27 -7.66 0.98
N LEU A 199 -6.01 -7.37 0.65
CA LEU A 199 -5.65 -6.24 -0.20
C LEU A 199 -6.16 -6.40 -1.63
N LEU A 200 -6.09 -7.59 -2.23
CA LEU A 200 -6.67 -7.86 -3.56
C LEU A 200 -8.18 -7.66 -3.55
N ARG A 201 -8.87 -8.11 -2.50
CA ARG A 201 -10.30 -7.83 -2.34
C ARG A 201 -10.59 -6.34 -2.27
N LEU A 202 -9.82 -5.61 -1.46
CA LEU A 202 -9.96 -4.17 -1.31
C LEU A 202 -9.65 -3.41 -2.62
N LEU A 203 -8.71 -3.92 -3.42
CA LEU A 203 -8.36 -3.37 -4.73
C LEU A 203 -9.57 -3.33 -5.65
N PHE A 204 -10.32 -4.42 -5.79
CA PHE A 204 -11.52 -4.45 -6.64
C PHE A 204 -12.64 -3.54 -6.11
N ARG A 205 -12.71 -3.29 -4.79
CA ARG A 205 -13.62 -2.29 -4.22
C ARG A 205 -13.21 -0.85 -4.49
N CYS A 206 -11.90 -0.61 -4.63
CA CYS A 206 -11.36 0.69 -4.99
C CYS A 206 -11.48 0.97 -6.50
N TRP A 207 -11.34 -0.07 -7.32
CA TRP A 207 -11.25 0.00 -8.77
C TRP A 207 -12.17 -1.06 -9.40
N PRO A 208 -13.48 -0.78 -9.53
CA PRO A 208 -14.41 -1.70 -10.18
C PRO A 208 -13.98 -1.93 -11.63
N ALA A 209 -14.09 -3.18 -12.10
CA ALA A 209 -13.45 -3.66 -13.32
C ALA A 209 -14.30 -3.42 -14.58
N THR A 210 -14.94 -2.26 -14.71
CA THR A 210 -15.87 -1.96 -15.81
C THR A 210 -15.18 -1.74 -17.16
N ASP A 211 -13.87 -1.44 -17.15
CA ASP A 211 -13.12 -1.10 -18.35
C ASP A 211 -12.34 -2.31 -18.88
N ARG A 212 -12.31 -2.46 -20.22
CA ARG A 212 -11.56 -3.52 -20.91
C ARG A 212 -10.08 -3.58 -20.49
N ARG A 213 -9.48 -2.44 -20.15
CA ARG A 213 -8.10 -2.31 -19.66
C ARG A 213 -8.04 -1.23 -18.58
N HIS A 214 -7.58 -1.59 -17.40
CA HIS A 214 -7.41 -0.67 -16.26
C HIS A 214 -6.00 -0.84 -15.65
N PRO A 215 -5.26 0.25 -15.37
CA PRO A 215 -3.86 0.18 -14.92
C PRO A 215 -3.66 -0.52 -13.57
N VAL A 216 -4.73 -0.73 -12.79
CA VAL A 216 -4.67 -1.43 -11.49
C VAL A 216 -5.44 -2.75 -11.50
N ALA A 217 -6.63 -2.80 -12.11
CA ALA A 217 -7.50 -3.96 -12.02
C ALA A 217 -7.03 -5.09 -12.96
N THR A 218 -6.67 -4.76 -14.20
CA THR A 218 -6.14 -5.74 -15.16
C THR A 218 -4.89 -6.48 -14.65
N PRO A 219 -3.83 -5.82 -14.13
CA PRO A 219 -2.69 -6.56 -13.58
C PRO A 219 -3.05 -7.38 -12.33
N ALA A 220 -4.04 -6.96 -11.52
CA ALA A 220 -4.52 -7.77 -10.40
C ALA A 220 -5.23 -9.05 -10.87
N LEU A 221 -6.06 -8.96 -11.92
CA LEU A 221 -6.70 -10.13 -12.54
C LEU A 221 -5.66 -11.09 -13.14
N LEU A 222 -4.64 -10.57 -13.82
CA LEU A 222 -3.55 -11.39 -14.35
C LEU A 222 -2.76 -12.10 -13.24
N LEU A 223 -2.45 -11.40 -12.15
CA LEU A 223 -1.80 -12.00 -10.98
C LEU A 223 -2.65 -13.12 -10.38
N LEU A 224 -3.96 -12.91 -10.21
CA LEU A 224 -4.88 -13.94 -9.73
C LEU A 224 -4.96 -15.15 -10.67
N GLY A 225 -5.05 -14.91 -11.97
CA GLY A 225 -5.03 -15.97 -12.99
C GLY A 225 -3.73 -16.78 -12.93
N GLN A 226 -2.59 -16.12 -12.76
CA GLN A 226 -1.31 -16.79 -12.61
C GLN A 226 -1.24 -17.62 -11.32
N CYS A 227 -1.71 -17.09 -10.19
CA CYS A 227 -1.80 -17.87 -8.95
C CYS A 227 -2.62 -19.15 -9.15
N LEU A 228 -3.80 -19.03 -9.76
CA LEU A 228 -4.68 -20.19 -10.00
C LEU A 228 -4.09 -21.21 -10.97
N ALA A 229 -3.33 -20.75 -11.98
CA ALA A 229 -2.74 -21.63 -12.98
C ALA A 229 -1.45 -22.30 -12.52
N GLN A 230 -0.66 -21.66 -11.65
CA GLN A 230 0.72 -22.07 -11.37
C GLN A 230 0.98 -22.47 -9.92
N CYS A 231 0.19 -22.01 -8.94
CA CYS A 231 0.42 -22.36 -7.54
C CYS A 231 -0.03 -23.81 -7.26
N PRO A 232 0.87 -24.69 -6.81
CA PRO A 232 0.49 -26.05 -6.43
C PRO A 232 -0.36 -26.04 -5.16
N VAL A 233 -1.29 -26.99 -5.07
CA VAL A 233 -2.15 -27.18 -3.89
C VAL A 233 -1.63 -28.38 -3.12
N VAL A 234 -0.92 -28.14 -2.03
CA VAL A 234 -0.31 -29.19 -1.21
C VAL A 234 -1.13 -29.46 0.05
N GLY A 235 -1.77 -28.43 0.61
CA GLY A 235 -2.57 -28.54 1.82
C GLY A 235 -3.92 -27.80 1.79
N ALA A 236 -4.68 -27.95 2.87
CA ALA A 236 -5.98 -27.29 3.02
C ALA A 236 -5.89 -25.76 3.01
N GLY A 237 -4.80 -25.19 3.54
CA GLY A 237 -4.54 -23.75 3.48
C GLY A 237 -4.39 -23.23 2.05
N ASP A 238 -3.68 -23.97 1.21
CA ASP A 238 -3.51 -23.66 -0.23
C ASP A 238 -4.85 -23.75 -0.96
N ALA A 239 -5.65 -24.79 -0.68
CA ALA A 239 -6.98 -24.94 -1.26
C ALA A 239 -7.92 -23.79 -0.86
N ALA A 240 -7.86 -23.34 0.39
CA ALA A 240 -8.63 -22.19 0.88
C ALA A 240 -8.19 -20.88 0.19
N ALA A 241 -6.88 -20.64 0.09
CA ALA A 241 -6.33 -19.48 -0.62
C ALA A 241 -6.71 -19.50 -2.11
N GLY A 242 -6.62 -20.65 -2.77
CA GLY A 242 -7.01 -20.82 -4.16
C GLY A 242 -8.50 -20.61 -4.41
N THR A 243 -9.35 -21.13 -3.51
CA THR A 243 -10.81 -20.88 -3.57
C THR A 243 -11.12 -19.39 -3.43
N PHE A 244 -10.41 -18.70 -2.52
CA PHE A 244 -10.57 -17.25 -2.35
C PHE A 244 -10.08 -16.48 -3.59
N CYS A 245 -8.92 -16.83 -4.16
CA CYS A 245 -8.42 -16.26 -5.41
C CYS A 245 -9.43 -16.44 -6.57
N ALA A 246 -10.02 -17.63 -6.70
CA ALA A 246 -11.03 -17.90 -7.71
C ALA A 246 -12.29 -17.04 -7.51
N ALA A 247 -12.74 -16.88 -6.27
CA ALA A 247 -13.86 -16.00 -5.93
C ALA A 247 -13.55 -14.53 -6.25
N LEU A 248 -12.34 -14.06 -5.95
CA LEU A 248 -11.91 -12.70 -6.31
C LEU A 248 -11.80 -12.49 -7.82
N LEU A 249 -11.29 -13.47 -8.55
CA LEU A 249 -11.22 -13.41 -10.01
C LEU A 249 -12.63 -13.33 -10.61
N ALA A 250 -13.58 -14.09 -10.06
CA ALA A 250 -14.98 -13.99 -10.44
C ALA A 250 -15.59 -12.62 -10.12
N GLU A 251 -15.35 -12.07 -8.91
CA GLU A 251 -15.80 -10.72 -8.52
C GLU A 251 -15.26 -9.65 -9.47
N GLY A 252 -13.96 -9.71 -9.80
CA GLY A 252 -13.31 -8.75 -10.70
C GLY A 252 -13.60 -8.94 -12.19
N CYS A 253 -14.27 -10.02 -12.60
CA CYS A 253 -14.71 -10.25 -13.99
C CYS A 253 -16.22 -10.06 -14.18
N ALA A 254 -17.00 -10.01 -13.09
CA ALA A 254 -18.47 -9.99 -13.12
C ALA A 254 -19.08 -8.58 -13.15
N GLU A 255 -18.26 -7.53 -13.34
CA GLU A 255 -18.67 -6.12 -13.45
C GLU A 255 -18.31 -5.56 -14.83
#